data_AF-A0A7C4WL60-F1
#
_entry.id   AF-A0A7C4WL60-F1
#
_cell.length_a   1.000
_cell.length_b   1.000
_cell.length_c   1.000
_cell.angle_alpha   90.00
_cell.angle_beta   90.00
_cell.angle_gamma   90.00
#
_symmetry.space_group_name_H-M   'P 1'
#
loop_
_entity.id
_entity.type
_entity.pdbx_description
1 polymer ?
#
loop_
_entity_poly.entity_id
_entity_poly.type
_entity_poly.pdbx_seq_one_letter_code
_entity_poly.pdbx_strand_id
1 'polypeptide(L)'
;MSYAALLYDRLTIDEAELLLVADERGLTLKKIFTKNPSMLSEADLTDICIVVNRCESKSRALEAAKRVTELNRTVINSYRVEALCANKIKTIELLEKGGVKVPKSLFKPFPKDSDDPYNWIEEAVEEAEAKLKYPIVFKPTHGSWGKGIVKIDCREHLMEVLRGNSKPNEINPEGVFLQEYVEKPGFDLRVIAYKEKGGIDILCCIARVSRRPEEFRTNTHLGGLPVGIELKDYPKHVEEVLKATKIIMQEEEYGIIALDAMPQVEDVDYSIIYKLTSECVGKYDEIRRFVDGNKFKRYSEWKSEMERMFQRLRMEDSYIMLRNVMSSLLENSDLKVHEANSRFDYAMNTRNATGVNPAEKYVDLCLDALNNC
;
A
#
# COMPACT_ATOMS: atom_id res chain seq x y z
N MET A 1 18.70 -21.07 20.62
CA MET A 1 17.26 -20.91 20.34
C MET A 1 17.15 -19.75 19.41
N SER A 2 16.60 -19.98 18.23
CA SER A 2 16.50 -18.97 17.17
C SER A 2 15.44 -17.93 17.54
N TYR A 3 15.84 -16.67 17.60
CA TYR A 3 14.95 -15.55 17.91
C TYR A 3 14.54 -14.83 16.61
N ALA A 4 13.35 -14.24 16.62
CA ALA A 4 12.91 -13.33 15.56
C ALA A 4 13.18 -11.88 15.96
N ALA A 5 13.36 -10.98 15.01
CA ALA A 5 13.58 -9.55 15.27
C ALA A 5 12.54 -8.67 14.58
N LEU A 6 12.21 -7.55 15.21
CA LEU A 6 11.48 -6.44 14.59
C LEU A 6 12.48 -5.32 14.30
N LEU A 7 12.72 -5.05 13.02
CA LEU A 7 13.57 -3.96 12.57
C LEU A 7 12.71 -2.74 12.21
N TYR A 8 13.00 -1.58 12.78
CA TYR A 8 12.21 -0.37 12.55
C TYR A 8 13.06 0.90 12.68
N ASP A 9 12.61 1.98 12.02
CA ASP A 9 13.20 3.33 12.12
C ASP A 9 12.28 4.33 12.84
N ARG A 10 11.04 3.90 13.13
CA ARG A 10 10.02 4.59 13.91
C ARG A 10 9.06 3.56 14.47
N LEU A 11 8.74 3.67 15.76
CA LEU A 11 7.77 2.80 16.41
C LEU A 11 6.37 3.42 16.27
N THR A 12 5.55 2.92 15.34
CA THR A 12 4.13 3.32 15.23
C THR A 12 3.25 2.36 16.01
N ILE A 13 1.94 2.63 16.00
CA ILE A 13 0.94 1.73 16.58
C ILE A 13 0.88 0.37 15.88
N ASP A 14 1.32 0.29 14.61
CA ASP A 14 1.43 -0.97 13.87
C ASP A 14 2.53 -1.85 14.48
N GLU A 15 3.73 -1.28 14.66
CA GLU A 15 4.83 -2.00 15.31
C GLU A 15 4.52 -2.33 16.78
N ALA A 16 3.81 -1.45 17.49
CA ALA A 16 3.35 -1.73 18.84
C ALA A 16 2.35 -2.90 18.87
N GLU A 17 1.43 -2.97 17.91
CA GLU A 17 0.49 -4.10 17.78
C GLU A 17 1.22 -5.41 17.50
N LEU A 18 2.20 -5.41 16.59
CA LEU A 18 3.00 -6.60 16.30
C LEU A 18 3.74 -7.10 17.55
N LEU A 19 4.33 -6.20 18.33
CA LEU A 19 4.99 -6.57 19.58
C LEU A 19 4.03 -7.16 20.61
N LEU A 20 2.82 -6.62 20.75
CA LEU A 20 1.80 -7.15 21.65
C LEU A 20 1.35 -8.55 21.23
N VAL A 21 1.00 -8.74 19.96
CA VAL A 21 0.55 -10.04 19.44
C VAL A 21 1.65 -11.10 19.52
N ALA A 22 2.90 -10.71 19.27
CA ALA A 22 4.03 -11.63 19.42
C ALA A 22 4.20 -12.10 20.88
N ASP A 23 4.13 -11.17 21.85
CA ASP A 23 4.19 -11.48 23.28
C ASP A 23 3.03 -12.39 23.72
N GLU A 24 1.80 -12.08 23.32
CA GLU A 24 0.60 -12.88 23.58
C GLU A 24 0.71 -14.31 23.02
N ARG A 25 1.45 -14.49 21.92
CA ARG A 25 1.69 -15.80 21.28
C ARG A 25 3.01 -16.46 21.70
N GLY A 26 3.70 -15.93 22.70
CA GLY A 26 4.95 -16.49 23.22
C GLY A 26 6.16 -16.35 22.30
N LEU A 27 6.10 -15.46 21.30
CA LEU A 27 7.21 -15.14 20.41
C LEU A 27 7.91 -13.86 20.87
N THR A 28 9.15 -13.99 21.36
CA THR A 28 9.96 -12.81 21.71
C THR A 28 10.58 -12.20 20.45
N LEU A 29 10.12 -11.01 20.07
CA LEU A 29 10.75 -10.19 19.01
C LEU A 29 11.85 -9.28 19.56
N LYS A 30 13.10 -9.51 19.17
CA LYS A 30 14.20 -8.56 19.44
C LYS A 30 13.92 -7.26 18.70
N LYS A 31 13.74 -6.16 19.44
CA LYS A 31 13.56 -4.82 18.87
C LYS A 31 14.89 -4.27 18.39
N ILE A 32 15.01 -3.98 17.10
CA ILE A 32 16.19 -3.37 16.49
C ILE A 32 15.78 -2.04 15.87
N PHE A 33 16.12 -0.95 16.56
CA PHE A 33 15.92 0.40 16.07
C PHE A 33 17.14 0.88 15.29
N THR A 34 16.97 1.31 14.05
CA THR A 34 18.06 1.92 13.28
C THR A 34 17.57 2.97 12.28
N LYS A 35 18.33 4.05 12.15
CA LYS A 35 18.19 5.03 11.05
C LYS A 35 19.24 4.84 9.95
N ASN A 36 20.17 3.91 10.12
CA ASN A 36 21.20 3.58 9.15
C ASN A 36 21.37 2.05 9.06
N PRO A 37 20.50 1.36 8.32
CA PRO A 37 20.51 -0.10 8.26
C PRO A 37 21.83 -0.69 7.74
N SER A 38 22.58 0.04 6.90
CA SER A 38 23.88 -0.42 6.38
C SER A 38 24.92 -0.73 7.47
N MET A 39 24.76 -0.15 8.67
CA MET A 39 25.67 -0.36 9.81
C MET A 39 25.32 -1.58 10.66
N LEU A 40 24.25 -2.31 10.33
CA LEU A 40 23.94 -3.56 11.01
C LEU A 40 25.09 -4.56 10.84
N SER A 41 25.44 -5.23 11.93
CA SER A 41 26.52 -6.21 12.02
C SER A 41 25.99 -7.58 12.45
N GLU A 42 26.82 -8.61 12.33
CA GLU A 42 26.50 -9.95 12.85
C GLU A 42 26.15 -9.90 14.35
N ALA A 43 26.79 -9.04 15.13
CA ALA A 43 26.52 -8.89 16.56
C ALA A 43 25.07 -8.43 16.82
N ASP A 44 24.54 -7.54 15.98
CA ASP A 44 23.16 -7.05 16.09
C ASP A 44 22.14 -8.15 15.82
N LEU A 45 22.49 -9.12 14.96
CA LEU A 45 21.65 -10.25 14.55
C LEU A 45 22.11 -11.59 15.15
N THR A 46 22.84 -11.56 16.28
CA THR A 46 23.21 -12.76 17.03
C THR A 46 21.95 -13.53 17.43
N ASP A 47 21.94 -14.83 17.15
CA ASP A 47 20.82 -15.76 17.37
C ASP A 47 19.51 -15.37 16.65
N ILE A 48 19.53 -14.39 15.75
CA ILE A 48 18.35 -14.01 14.94
C ILE A 48 18.33 -14.82 13.66
N CYS A 49 17.23 -15.53 13.40
CA CYS A 49 17.05 -16.24 12.13
C CYS A 49 16.19 -15.47 11.12
N ILE A 50 15.18 -14.76 11.63
CA ILE A 50 14.25 -14.00 10.79
C ILE A 50 14.04 -12.59 11.32
N VAL A 51 13.97 -11.62 10.40
CA VAL A 51 13.75 -10.20 10.69
C VAL A 51 12.47 -9.74 10.00
N VAL A 52 11.53 -9.19 10.76
CA VAL A 52 10.40 -8.45 10.22
C VAL A 52 10.83 -6.99 10.01
N ASN A 53 10.93 -6.60 8.75
CA ASN A 53 11.30 -5.25 8.33
C ASN A 53 10.07 -4.34 8.35
N ARG A 54 10.09 -3.39 9.27
CA ARG A 54 9.08 -2.35 9.47
C ARG A 54 9.74 -0.99 9.54
N CYS A 55 10.69 -0.70 8.66
CA CYS A 55 11.10 0.69 8.42
C CYS A 55 9.98 1.49 7.73
N GLU A 56 9.75 2.73 8.15
CA GLU A 56 8.81 3.69 7.55
C GLU A 56 9.39 4.32 6.29
N SER A 57 10.69 4.66 6.30
CA SER A 57 11.34 5.14 5.08
C SER A 57 11.56 4.00 4.09
N LYS A 58 11.05 4.16 2.86
CA LYS A 58 11.26 3.20 1.76
C LYS A 58 12.74 2.93 1.47
N SER A 59 13.59 3.96 1.52
CA SER A 59 15.04 3.78 1.31
C SER A 59 15.70 2.98 2.43
N ARG A 60 15.27 3.18 3.68
CA ARG A 60 15.77 2.40 4.81
C ARG A 60 15.21 0.99 4.82
N ALA A 61 13.94 0.79 4.44
CA ALA A 61 13.37 -0.55 4.27
C ALA A 61 14.14 -1.35 3.23
N LEU A 62 14.46 -0.74 2.08
CA LEU A 62 15.26 -1.36 1.04
C LEU A 62 16.68 -1.73 1.51
N GLU A 63 17.38 -0.78 2.12
CA GLU A 63 18.75 -1.01 2.63
C GLU A 63 18.77 -2.02 3.78
N ALA A 64 17.75 -2.02 4.63
CA ALA A 64 17.56 -3.02 5.67
C ALA A 64 17.43 -4.43 5.10
N ALA A 65 16.54 -4.62 4.12
CA ALA A 65 16.33 -5.93 3.52
C ALA A 65 17.61 -6.42 2.83
N LYS A 66 18.34 -5.53 2.15
CA LYS A 66 19.65 -5.84 1.59
C LYS A 66 20.63 -6.29 2.66
N ARG A 67 20.83 -5.47 3.70
CA ARG A 67 21.85 -5.70 4.73
C ARG A 67 21.58 -6.95 5.56
N VAL A 68 20.32 -7.21 5.91
CA VAL A 68 19.94 -8.43 6.63
C VAL A 68 20.19 -9.68 5.78
N THR A 69 19.94 -9.61 4.47
CA THR A 69 20.25 -10.70 3.54
C THR A 69 21.76 -10.93 3.41
N GLU A 70 22.57 -9.88 3.35
CA GLU A 70 24.06 -9.99 3.33
C GLU A 70 24.62 -10.64 4.61
N LEU A 71 23.93 -10.45 5.74
CA LEU A 71 24.20 -11.11 7.02
C LEU A 71 23.56 -12.51 7.10
N ASN A 72 23.17 -13.10 5.97
CA ASN A 72 22.62 -14.45 5.85
C ASN A 72 21.40 -14.72 6.75
N ARG A 73 20.54 -13.71 6.98
CA ARG A 73 19.28 -13.89 7.72
C ARG A 73 18.08 -13.71 6.80
N THR A 74 16.99 -14.40 7.11
CA THR A 74 15.72 -14.22 6.42
C THR A 74 15.11 -12.88 6.79
N VAL A 75 14.53 -12.17 5.82
CA VAL A 75 13.90 -10.86 6.06
C VAL A 75 12.53 -10.77 5.37
N ILE A 76 11.52 -10.31 6.11
CA ILE A 76 10.18 -10.03 5.60
C ILE A 76 10.00 -8.51 5.50
N ASN A 77 9.92 -7.90 4.33
CA ASN A 77 10.06 -8.50 3.00
C ASN A 77 11.52 -8.48 2.51
N SER A 78 11.80 -9.32 1.49
CA SER A 78 13.11 -9.40 0.83
C SER A 78 13.50 -8.11 0.12
N TYR A 79 14.79 -7.98 -0.22
CA TYR A 79 15.29 -6.85 -1.00
C TYR A 79 14.55 -6.70 -2.33
N ARG A 80 14.26 -7.81 -3.01
CA ARG A 80 13.53 -7.81 -4.28
C ARG A 80 12.13 -7.21 -4.11
N VAL A 81 11.38 -7.67 -3.11
CA VAL A 81 10.02 -7.20 -2.85
C VAL A 81 10.01 -5.73 -2.43
N GLU A 82 10.96 -5.32 -1.56
CA GLU A 82 11.12 -3.91 -1.18
C GLU A 82 11.47 -3.03 -2.39
N ALA A 83 12.33 -3.50 -3.30
CA ALA A 83 12.72 -2.77 -4.50
C ALA A 83 11.54 -2.54 -5.46
N LEU A 84 10.66 -3.54 -5.60
CA LEU A 84 9.42 -3.40 -6.35
C LEU A 84 8.49 -2.40 -5.65
N CYS A 85 8.20 -2.58 -4.37
CA CYS A 85 7.31 -1.69 -3.60
C CYS A 85 7.79 -0.23 -3.54
N ALA A 86 9.10 0.00 -3.70
CA ALA A 86 9.70 1.33 -3.74
C ALA A 86 9.54 2.06 -5.08
N ASN A 87 9.34 1.32 -6.20
CA ASN A 87 9.36 1.86 -7.54
C ASN A 87 8.09 1.49 -8.32
N LYS A 88 7.24 2.49 -8.59
CA LYS A 88 5.95 2.30 -9.27
C LYS A 88 6.10 1.83 -10.72
N ILE A 89 7.15 2.28 -11.42
CA ILE A 89 7.40 1.91 -12.82
C ILE A 89 7.76 0.43 -12.91
N LYS A 90 8.76 0.00 -12.14
CA LYS A 90 9.18 -1.40 -12.11
C LYS A 90 8.04 -2.32 -11.70
N THR A 91 7.23 -1.90 -10.73
CA THR A 91 6.03 -2.66 -10.31
C THR A 91 5.03 -2.77 -11.44
N ILE A 92 4.62 -1.65 -12.05
CA ILE A 92 3.56 -1.66 -13.07
C ILE A 92 3.98 -2.43 -14.32
N GLU A 93 5.22 -2.26 -14.78
CA GLU A 93 5.76 -2.98 -15.93
C GLU A 93 5.85 -4.49 -15.68
N LEU A 94 6.27 -4.88 -14.47
CA LEU A 94 6.37 -6.29 -14.09
C LEU A 94 4.98 -6.94 -14.04
N LEU A 95 3.99 -6.25 -13.47
CA LEU A 95 2.60 -6.69 -13.42
C LEU A 95 2.00 -6.80 -14.83
N GLU A 96 2.18 -5.78 -15.68
CA GLU A 96 1.71 -5.76 -17.07
C GLU A 96 2.30 -6.93 -17.87
N LYS A 97 3.62 -7.16 -17.78
CA LYS A 97 4.31 -8.30 -18.43
C LYS A 97 3.81 -9.65 -17.92
N GLY A 98 3.43 -9.73 -16.64
CA GLY A 98 2.83 -10.91 -16.06
C GLY A 98 1.34 -11.10 -16.41
N GLY A 99 0.78 -10.19 -17.21
CA GLY A 99 -0.62 -10.22 -17.67
C GLY A 99 -1.63 -9.81 -16.60
N VAL A 100 -1.19 -9.11 -15.56
CA VAL A 100 -2.10 -8.50 -14.57
C VAL A 100 -2.77 -7.30 -15.20
N LYS A 101 -4.09 -7.14 -14.99
CA LYS A 101 -4.82 -5.94 -15.39
C LYS A 101 -4.27 -4.76 -14.58
N VAL A 102 -3.61 -3.85 -15.29
CA VAL A 102 -3.05 -2.62 -14.74
C VAL A 102 -3.56 -1.41 -15.53
N PRO A 103 -3.53 -0.19 -14.98
CA PRO A 103 -3.80 1.00 -15.78
C PRO A 103 -2.70 1.23 -16.81
N LYS A 104 -3.09 1.63 -18.03
CA LYS A 104 -2.15 2.01 -19.09
C LYS A 104 -1.22 3.09 -18.59
N SER A 105 0.08 2.89 -18.81
CA SER A 105 1.12 3.77 -18.28
C SER A 105 2.17 4.12 -19.31
N LEU A 106 2.75 5.32 -19.19
CA LEU A 106 3.90 5.79 -19.96
C LEU A 106 4.97 6.29 -18.97
N PHE A 107 6.19 5.84 -19.17
CA PHE A 107 7.36 6.42 -18.51
C PHE A 107 8.21 7.10 -19.58
N LYS A 108 8.51 8.39 -19.39
CA LYS A 108 9.42 9.15 -20.26
C LYS A 108 10.67 9.51 -19.44
N PRO A 109 11.84 8.93 -19.75
CA PRO A 109 13.11 9.32 -19.13
C PRO A 109 13.41 10.80 -19.32
N PHE A 110 14.17 11.40 -18.42
CA PHE A 110 14.59 12.80 -18.57
C PHE A 110 15.41 13.03 -19.86
N PRO A 111 15.36 14.26 -20.40
CA PRO A 111 16.22 14.63 -21.53
C PRO A 111 17.69 14.46 -21.14
N LYS A 112 18.53 14.09 -22.10
CA LYS A 112 19.98 14.19 -21.97
C LYS A 112 20.38 15.66 -22.01
N ASP A 113 21.57 15.98 -21.49
CA ASP A 113 22.08 17.36 -21.45
C ASP A 113 22.14 18.05 -22.83
N SER A 114 22.19 17.29 -23.92
CA SER A 114 22.19 17.76 -25.30
C SER A 114 20.81 18.08 -25.87
N ASP A 115 19.73 17.66 -25.22
CA ASP A 115 18.39 17.72 -25.76
C ASP A 115 17.74 19.06 -25.46
N ASP A 116 17.03 19.64 -26.43
CA ASP A 116 16.23 20.84 -26.21
C ASP A 116 15.03 20.49 -25.30
N PRO A 117 14.89 21.14 -24.12
CA PRO A 117 13.79 20.87 -23.21
C PRO A 117 12.41 21.03 -23.86
N TYR A 118 12.27 21.94 -24.83
CA TYR A 118 10.99 22.14 -25.52
C TYR A 118 10.63 20.92 -26.38
N ASN A 119 11.57 20.43 -27.19
CA ASN A 119 11.37 19.23 -28.01
C ASN A 119 11.07 18.00 -27.15
N TRP A 120 11.78 17.81 -26.03
CA TRP A 120 11.51 16.68 -25.13
C TRP A 120 10.09 16.71 -24.56
N ILE A 121 9.57 17.90 -24.23
CA ILE A 121 8.19 18.05 -23.73
C ILE A 121 7.19 17.69 -24.83
N GLU A 122 7.36 18.22 -26.05
CA GLU A 122 6.46 17.90 -27.17
C GLU A 122 6.44 16.41 -27.48
N GLU A 123 7.61 15.76 -27.55
CA GLU A 123 7.69 14.30 -27.72
C GLU A 123 6.98 13.54 -26.59
N ALA A 124 7.19 13.93 -25.34
CA ALA A 124 6.54 13.30 -24.19
C ALA A 124 5.01 13.43 -24.25
N VAL A 125 4.51 14.57 -24.73
CA VAL A 125 3.08 14.82 -24.94
C VAL A 125 2.54 13.95 -26.09
N GLU A 126 3.23 13.90 -27.22
CA GLU A 126 2.82 13.08 -28.37
C GLU A 126 2.79 11.59 -28.02
N GLU A 127 3.80 11.08 -27.32
CA GLU A 127 3.83 9.71 -26.80
C GLU A 127 2.68 9.45 -25.81
N ALA A 128 2.38 10.42 -24.94
CA ALA A 128 1.28 10.32 -23.98
C ALA A 128 -0.07 10.26 -24.70
N GLU A 129 -0.32 11.14 -25.67
CA GLU A 129 -1.59 11.19 -26.42
C GLU A 129 -1.76 10.00 -27.38
N ALA A 130 -0.67 9.39 -27.84
CA ALA A 130 -0.72 8.15 -28.61
C ALA A 130 -1.13 6.94 -27.75
N LYS A 131 -0.79 6.93 -26.46
CA LYS A 131 -1.00 5.77 -25.56
C LYS A 131 -2.17 5.93 -24.58
N LEU A 132 -2.44 7.16 -24.15
CA LEU A 132 -3.37 7.52 -23.07
C LEU A 132 -4.44 8.46 -23.60
N LYS A 133 -5.57 8.51 -22.89
CA LYS A 133 -6.65 9.48 -23.14
C LYS A 133 -6.76 10.42 -21.96
N TYR A 134 -7.12 11.67 -22.21
CA TYR A 134 -7.47 12.59 -21.13
C TYR A 134 -8.77 12.15 -20.45
N PRO A 135 -8.88 12.32 -19.11
CA PRO A 135 -7.83 12.83 -18.24
C PRO A 135 -6.67 11.83 -18.02
N ILE A 136 -5.45 12.35 -17.89
CA ILE A 136 -4.21 11.62 -17.58
C ILE A 136 -3.82 11.90 -16.13
N VAL A 137 -3.15 10.96 -15.47
CA VAL A 137 -2.61 11.13 -14.13
C VAL A 137 -1.08 11.16 -14.19
N PHE A 138 -0.48 12.26 -13.75
CA PHE A 138 0.94 12.31 -13.42
C PHE A 138 1.16 11.78 -12.01
N LYS A 139 2.13 10.89 -11.84
CA LYS A 139 2.49 10.29 -10.55
C LYS A 139 4.00 10.36 -10.33
N PRO A 140 4.46 10.69 -9.11
CA PRO A 140 5.86 10.51 -8.78
C PRO A 140 6.27 9.03 -8.79
N THR A 141 7.42 8.77 -9.40
CA THR A 141 8.00 7.41 -9.54
C THR A 141 8.28 6.79 -8.17
N HIS A 142 8.78 7.60 -7.24
CA HIS A 142 9.04 7.27 -5.85
C HIS A 142 8.14 8.12 -4.93
N GLY A 143 7.95 7.65 -3.71
CA GLY A 143 7.10 8.32 -2.72
C GLY A 143 5.83 7.54 -2.40
N SER A 144 5.08 8.08 -1.44
CA SER A 144 3.90 7.47 -0.84
C SER A 144 2.83 8.53 -0.52
N TRP A 145 1.67 8.08 -0.09
CA TRP A 145 0.58 8.93 0.45
C TRP A 145 -0.03 9.94 -0.54
N GLY A 146 0.07 9.69 -1.84
CA GLY A 146 -0.58 10.52 -2.87
C GLY A 146 0.00 11.92 -3.04
N LYS A 147 1.19 12.20 -2.49
CA LYS A 147 1.90 13.47 -2.69
C LYS A 147 2.39 13.57 -4.14
N GLY A 148 2.20 14.74 -4.76
CA GLY A 148 2.67 15.03 -6.11
C GLY A 148 1.86 14.38 -7.24
N ILE A 149 0.72 13.76 -6.96
CA ILE A 149 -0.18 13.22 -7.98
C ILE A 149 -1.03 14.36 -8.55
N VAL A 150 -1.09 14.48 -9.88
CA VAL A 150 -1.84 15.52 -10.60
C VAL A 150 -2.74 14.88 -11.63
N LYS A 151 -4.03 15.27 -11.65
CA LYS A 151 -4.97 14.94 -12.73
C LYS A 151 -4.87 16.02 -13.81
N ILE A 152 -4.71 15.58 -15.05
CA ILE A 152 -4.39 16.42 -16.21
C ILE A 152 -5.52 16.23 -17.22
N ASP A 153 -6.30 17.29 -17.47
CA ASP A 153 -7.53 17.19 -18.27
C ASP A 153 -7.34 17.56 -19.75
N CYS A 154 -6.22 18.20 -20.12
CA CYS A 154 -5.93 18.60 -21.50
C CYS A 154 -4.42 18.71 -21.78
N ARG A 155 -4.09 18.89 -23.07
CA ARG A 155 -2.72 19.02 -23.57
C ARG A 155 -1.94 20.15 -22.94
N GLU A 156 -2.55 21.33 -22.82
CA GLU A 156 -1.90 22.52 -22.27
C GLU A 156 -1.47 22.29 -20.82
N HIS A 157 -2.34 21.64 -20.03
CA HIS A 157 -2.03 21.27 -18.65
C HIS A 157 -0.94 20.19 -18.59
N LEU A 158 -0.93 19.22 -19.50
CA LEU A 158 0.15 18.23 -19.58
C LEU A 158 1.50 18.89 -19.83
N MET A 159 1.56 19.81 -20.79
CA MET A 159 2.78 20.58 -21.08
C MET A 159 3.26 21.37 -19.87
N GLU A 160 2.36 22.03 -19.14
CA GLU A 160 2.71 22.76 -17.92
C GLU A 160 3.30 21.85 -16.83
N VAL A 161 2.65 20.71 -16.57
CA VAL A 161 3.13 19.73 -15.59
C VAL A 161 4.51 19.20 -15.98
N LEU A 162 4.73 18.87 -17.26
CA LEU A 162 6.01 18.39 -17.75
C LEU A 162 7.10 19.47 -17.66
N ARG A 163 6.81 20.74 -17.98
CA ARG A 163 7.75 21.86 -17.81
C ARG A 163 8.23 21.98 -16.37
N GLY A 164 7.31 21.86 -15.40
CA GLY A 164 7.64 21.93 -13.97
C GLY A 164 8.38 20.70 -13.43
N ASN A 165 8.34 19.57 -14.15
CA ASN A 165 8.86 18.28 -13.70
C ASN A 165 9.85 17.66 -14.69
N SER A 166 10.54 18.45 -15.52
CA SER A 166 11.46 17.98 -16.57
C SER A 166 12.89 17.73 -16.08
N LYS A 167 13.14 17.78 -14.76
CA LYS A 167 14.46 17.59 -14.17
C LYS A 167 14.45 16.56 -13.05
N PRO A 168 15.54 15.80 -12.86
CA PRO A 168 15.70 14.89 -11.72
C PRO A 168 15.49 15.56 -10.38
N ASN A 169 14.78 14.87 -9.49
CA ASN A 169 14.66 15.22 -8.08
C ASN A 169 14.50 13.96 -7.21
N GLU A 170 14.39 14.11 -5.89
CA GLU A 170 14.34 12.98 -4.95
C GLU A 170 13.20 11.98 -5.21
N ILE A 171 12.04 12.45 -5.71
CA ILE A 171 10.87 11.60 -5.94
C ILE A 171 10.73 11.14 -7.41
N ASN A 172 11.42 11.84 -8.32
CA ASN A 172 11.51 11.54 -9.74
C ASN A 172 12.98 11.59 -10.17
N PRO A 173 13.79 10.55 -9.87
CA PRO A 173 15.21 10.56 -10.22
C PRO A 173 15.46 10.22 -11.69
N GLU A 174 14.60 9.43 -12.32
CA GLU A 174 14.86 8.83 -13.65
C GLU A 174 14.01 9.43 -14.78
N GLY A 175 12.83 9.99 -14.47
CA GLY A 175 11.94 10.57 -15.48
C GLY A 175 10.55 10.86 -14.94
N VAL A 176 9.59 11.05 -15.86
CA VAL A 176 8.18 11.31 -15.56
C VAL A 176 7.33 10.06 -15.79
N PHE A 177 6.36 9.84 -14.92
CA PHE A 177 5.44 8.70 -15.00
C PHE A 177 4.00 9.20 -15.15
N LEU A 178 3.41 8.86 -16.28
CA LEU A 178 2.04 9.17 -16.69
C LEU A 178 1.22 7.89 -16.71
N GLN A 179 -0.05 7.98 -16.35
CA GLN A 179 -0.96 6.85 -16.28
C GLN A 179 -2.35 7.27 -16.72
N GLU A 180 -3.13 6.38 -17.33
CA GLU A 180 -4.53 6.66 -17.61
C GLU A 180 -5.29 6.97 -16.30
N TYR A 181 -6.22 7.92 -16.37
CA TYR A 181 -7.15 8.10 -15.27
C TYR A 181 -8.15 6.94 -15.28
N VAL A 182 -8.18 6.19 -14.17
CA VAL A 182 -9.19 5.18 -13.94
C VAL A 182 -10.33 5.80 -13.16
N GLU A 183 -11.48 5.91 -13.82
CA GLU A 183 -12.73 6.27 -13.17
C GLU A 183 -13.16 5.12 -12.25
N LYS A 184 -13.22 5.43 -10.95
CA LYS A 184 -13.51 4.48 -9.88
C LYS A 184 -14.71 5.00 -9.08
N PRO A 185 -15.55 4.12 -8.50
CA PRO A 185 -16.80 4.50 -7.84
C PRO A 185 -16.60 5.10 -6.44
N GLY A 186 -15.77 6.15 -6.34
CA GLY A 186 -15.48 6.86 -5.09
C GLY A 186 -14.59 6.11 -4.10
N PHE A 187 -14.13 4.90 -4.42
CA PHE A 187 -13.19 4.15 -3.59
C PHE A 187 -12.16 3.38 -4.40
N ASP A 188 -11.06 3.00 -3.76
CA ASP A 188 -10.17 1.96 -4.23
C ASP A 188 -10.07 0.84 -3.18
N LEU A 189 -9.44 -0.26 -3.55
CA LEU A 189 -9.19 -1.40 -2.69
C LEU A 189 -7.72 -1.43 -2.26
N ARG A 190 -7.50 -1.79 -1.01
CA ARG A 190 -6.21 -2.20 -0.48
C ARG A 190 -6.34 -3.64 0.00
N VAL A 191 -5.65 -4.54 -0.69
CA VAL A 191 -5.71 -5.98 -0.47
C VAL A 191 -4.39 -6.43 0.16
N ILE A 192 -4.46 -6.94 1.38
CA ILE A 192 -3.28 -7.53 2.03
C ILE A 192 -3.18 -8.98 1.60
N ALA A 193 -2.09 -9.31 0.94
CA ALA A 193 -1.77 -10.66 0.51
C ALA A 193 -0.43 -11.09 1.12
N TYR A 194 -0.28 -12.39 1.31
CA TYR A 194 0.91 -12.96 1.92
C TYR A 194 1.37 -14.19 1.16
N LYS A 195 2.63 -14.55 1.41
CA LYS A 195 3.24 -15.80 1.00
C LYS A 195 3.83 -16.48 2.23
N GLU A 196 3.55 -17.75 2.35
CA GLU A 196 4.18 -18.69 3.28
C GLU A 196 4.61 -19.93 2.49
N LYS A 197 5.32 -20.87 3.10
CA LYS A 197 5.80 -22.07 2.38
C LYS A 197 4.69 -22.86 1.69
N GLY A 198 3.48 -22.85 2.26
CA GLY A 198 2.30 -23.52 1.71
C GLY A 198 1.69 -22.85 0.48
N GLY A 199 2.08 -21.61 0.15
CA GLY A 199 1.57 -20.90 -1.02
C GLY A 199 1.28 -19.43 -0.74
N ILE A 200 0.41 -18.85 -1.57
CA ILE A 200 -0.05 -17.47 -1.45
C ILE A 200 -1.54 -17.45 -1.14
N ASP A 201 -1.97 -16.50 -0.30
CA ASP A 201 -3.39 -16.21 -0.08
C ASP A 201 -3.60 -14.71 0.21
N ILE A 202 -4.87 -14.30 0.16
CA ILE A 202 -5.36 -12.99 0.54
C ILE A 202 -5.76 -13.03 2.01
N LEU A 203 -5.13 -12.19 2.82
CA LEU A 203 -5.41 -12.06 4.24
C LEU A 203 -6.71 -11.29 4.48
N CYS A 204 -6.82 -10.09 3.93
CA CYS A 204 -8.01 -9.25 4.04
C CYS A 204 -8.00 -8.09 3.05
N CYS A 205 -9.14 -7.43 2.89
CA CYS A 205 -9.29 -6.28 2.01
C CYS A 205 -10.04 -5.15 2.73
N ILE A 206 -9.53 -3.93 2.61
CA ILE A 206 -10.31 -2.72 2.87
C ILE A 206 -10.52 -1.98 1.57
N ALA A 207 -11.71 -1.41 1.41
CA ALA A 207 -11.88 -0.29 0.53
C ALA A 207 -11.56 1.01 1.27
N ARG A 208 -10.97 1.99 0.56
CA ARG A 208 -10.71 3.32 1.09
C ARG A 208 -11.57 4.31 0.32
N VAL A 209 -12.56 4.88 1.00
CA VAL A 209 -13.58 5.71 0.35
C VAL A 209 -13.20 7.19 0.43
N SER A 210 -13.17 7.86 -0.71
CA SER A 210 -12.99 9.30 -0.79
C SER A 210 -14.13 10.03 -0.10
N ARG A 211 -13.81 11.14 0.57
CA ARG A 211 -14.82 11.91 1.33
C ARG A 211 -15.78 12.69 0.44
N ARG A 212 -15.35 13.05 -0.77
CA ARG A 212 -16.07 13.94 -1.67
C ARG A 212 -15.79 13.56 -3.13
N PRO A 213 -16.69 13.86 -4.07
CA PRO A 213 -16.52 13.56 -5.49
C PRO A 213 -15.28 14.20 -6.13
N GLU A 214 -14.91 15.41 -5.71
CA GLU A 214 -13.80 16.16 -6.30
C GLU A 214 -12.42 15.60 -5.90
N GLU A 215 -12.36 14.83 -4.82
CA GLU A 215 -11.14 14.22 -4.34
C GLU A 215 -11.02 12.78 -4.89
N PHE A 216 -10.29 12.64 -5.98
CA PHE A 216 -10.06 11.34 -6.61
C PHE A 216 -9.05 10.46 -5.83
N ARG A 217 -8.31 11.01 -4.85
CA ARG A 217 -7.40 10.23 -3.99
C ARG A 217 -8.11 9.70 -2.77
N THR A 218 -7.91 8.42 -2.53
CA THR A 218 -8.66 7.59 -1.58
C THR A 218 -7.85 7.25 -0.33
N ASN A 219 -6.61 7.75 -0.20
CA ASN A 219 -5.70 7.38 0.89
C ASN A 219 -6.29 7.67 2.29
N THR A 220 -6.18 6.71 3.21
CA THR A 220 -6.61 6.89 4.62
C THR A 220 -5.88 8.02 5.33
N HIS A 221 -4.62 8.30 4.98
CA HIS A 221 -3.89 9.47 5.48
C HIS A 221 -4.55 10.81 5.12
N LEU A 222 -5.21 10.89 3.96
CA LEU A 222 -6.04 12.03 3.53
C LEU A 222 -7.45 12.01 4.16
N GLY A 223 -7.74 11.02 4.98
CA GLY A 223 -9.03 10.84 5.65
C GLY A 223 -10.01 9.94 4.93
N GLY A 224 -9.56 9.17 3.92
CA GLY A 224 -10.40 8.14 3.32
C GLY A 224 -10.95 7.18 4.37
N LEU A 225 -12.26 6.92 4.31
CA LEU A 225 -12.96 6.05 5.26
C LEU A 225 -12.64 4.58 4.94
N PRO A 226 -12.07 3.80 5.88
CA PRO A 226 -11.82 2.38 5.67
C PRO A 226 -13.09 1.55 5.85
N VAL A 227 -13.44 0.77 4.83
CA VAL A 227 -14.57 -0.16 4.84
C VAL A 227 -14.08 -1.58 4.58
N GLY A 228 -14.38 -2.53 5.47
CA GLY A 228 -13.99 -3.94 5.28
C GLY A 228 -14.77 -4.56 4.13
N ILE A 229 -14.07 -5.27 3.23
CA ILE A 229 -14.65 -5.95 2.07
C ILE A 229 -14.23 -7.43 2.09
N GLU A 230 -15.21 -8.32 1.93
CA GLU A 230 -14.97 -9.76 1.75
C GLU A 230 -14.58 -10.03 0.30
N LEU A 231 -13.30 -9.79 -0.03
CA LEU A 231 -12.85 -9.92 -1.42
C LEU A 231 -12.99 -11.35 -1.97
N LYS A 232 -13.02 -12.35 -1.08
CA LYS A 232 -13.18 -13.77 -1.43
C LYS A 232 -14.53 -14.06 -2.11
N ASP A 233 -15.51 -13.17 -1.97
CA ASP A 233 -16.81 -13.27 -2.65
C ASP A 233 -16.74 -12.92 -4.16
N TYR A 234 -15.59 -12.40 -4.63
CA TYR A 234 -15.39 -11.96 -6.03
C TYR A 234 -14.25 -12.74 -6.69
N PRO A 235 -14.50 -13.95 -7.24
CA PRO A 235 -13.44 -14.82 -7.76
C PRO A 235 -12.52 -14.17 -8.80
N LYS A 236 -13.06 -13.32 -9.68
CA LYS A 236 -12.26 -12.58 -10.68
C LYS A 236 -11.26 -11.63 -10.03
N HIS A 237 -11.63 -10.98 -8.94
CA HIS A 237 -10.75 -10.06 -8.22
C HIS A 237 -9.71 -10.82 -7.41
N VAL A 238 -10.10 -11.96 -6.80
CA VAL A 238 -9.18 -12.87 -6.13
C VAL A 238 -8.11 -13.38 -7.10
N GLU A 239 -8.51 -13.83 -8.29
CA GLU A 239 -7.58 -14.30 -9.32
C GLU A 239 -6.58 -13.21 -9.70
N GLU A 240 -7.05 -11.99 -9.96
CA GLU A 240 -6.22 -10.84 -10.33
C GLU A 240 -5.20 -10.48 -9.23
N VAL A 241 -5.64 -10.46 -7.97
CA VAL A 241 -4.79 -10.17 -6.81
C VAL A 241 -3.77 -11.28 -6.59
N LEU A 242 -4.17 -12.54 -6.62
CA LEU A 242 -3.24 -13.67 -6.42
C LEU A 242 -2.22 -13.75 -7.56
N LYS A 243 -2.62 -13.42 -8.79
CA LYS A 243 -1.70 -13.30 -9.92
C LYS A 243 -0.65 -12.22 -9.68
N ALA A 244 -1.06 -11.02 -9.26
CA ALA A 244 -0.15 -9.94 -8.90
C ALA A 244 0.79 -10.32 -7.75
N THR A 245 0.26 -10.93 -6.69
CA THR A 245 1.04 -11.43 -5.54
C THR A 245 2.09 -12.44 -5.97
N LYS A 246 1.72 -13.41 -6.82
CA LYS A 246 2.63 -14.43 -7.36
C LYS A 246 3.79 -13.80 -8.13
N ILE A 247 3.51 -12.77 -8.93
CA ILE A 247 4.53 -12.05 -9.73
C ILE A 247 5.49 -11.26 -8.85
N ILE A 248 4.98 -10.61 -7.80
CA ILE A 248 5.80 -9.80 -6.89
C ILE A 248 6.66 -10.72 -6.01
N MET A 249 6.07 -11.75 -5.41
CA MET A 249 6.69 -12.64 -4.43
C MET A 249 7.27 -13.94 -5.03
N GLN A 250 7.58 -13.95 -6.33
CA GLN A 250 8.02 -15.11 -7.12
C GLN A 250 8.78 -16.20 -6.34
N GLU A 251 10.05 -15.99 -6.01
CA GLU A 251 10.94 -16.98 -5.39
C GLU A 251 11.01 -16.84 -3.86
N GLU A 252 10.20 -15.95 -3.28
CA GLU A 252 10.23 -15.68 -1.84
C GLU A 252 9.64 -16.85 -1.06
N GLU A 253 10.22 -17.23 0.09
CA GLU A 253 9.58 -18.22 0.97
C GLU A 253 8.49 -17.57 1.84
N TYR A 254 8.73 -16.35 2.28
CA TYR A 254 7.86 -15.59 3.18
C TYR A 254 7.68 -14.18 2.66
N GLY A 255 6.47 -13.63 2.80
CA GLY A 255 6.21 -12.25 2.43
C GLY A 255 4.83 -11.79 2.84
N ILE A 256 4.67 -10.48 2.99
CA ILE A 256 3.36 -9.85 3.18
C ILE A 256 3.39 -8.45 2.57
N ILE A 257 2.44 -8.17 1.68
CA ILE A 257 2.33 -6.90 0.96
C ILE A 257 0.88 -6.42 0.96
N ALA A 258 0.70 -5.11 0.76
CA ALA A 258 -0.57 -4.51 0.40
C ALA A 258 -0.55 -4.11 -1.08
N LEU A 259 -1.50 -4.65 -1.84
CA LEU A 259 -1.77 -4.28 -3.22
C LEU A 259 -2.88 -3.24 -3.24
N ASP A 260 -2.61 -2.09 -3.84
CA ASP A 260 -3.63 -1.08 -4.11
C ASP A 260 -4.23 -1.35 -5.51
N ALA A 261 -5.55 -1.38 -5.60
CA ALA A 261 -6.28 -1.74 -6.81
C ALA A 261 -7.53 -0.88 -6.99
N MET A 262 -7.88 -0.55 -8.24
CA MET A 262 -9.00 0.31 -8.59
C MET A 262 -10.09 -0.50 -9.28
N PRO A 263 -11.30 -0.59 -8.70
CA PRO A 263 -12.43 -1.21 -9.39
C PRO A 263 -12.92 -0.29 -10.51
N GLN A 264 -13.26 -0.89 -11.64
CA GLN A 264 -13.84 -0.22 -12.79
C GLN A 264 -15.28 -0.65 -12.96
N VAL A 265 -16.20 0.29 -12.83
CA VAL A 265 -17.64 0.08 -13.05
C VAL A 265 -18.07 0.91 -14.25
N GLU A 266 -18.96 0.37 -15.07
CA GLU A 266 -19.48 1.05 -16.27
C GLU A 266 -20.91 1.55 -16.00
N ASP A 267 -21.18 2.82 -16.35
CA ASP A 267 -22.51 3.43 -16.36
C ASP A 267 -23.31 3.34 -15.03
N VAL A 268 -22.64 3.44 -13.87
CA VAL A 268 -23.30 3.43 -12.55
C VAL A 268 -23.20 4.78 -11.83
N ASP A 269 -24.34 5.31 -11.37
CA ASP A 269 -24.35 6.44 -10.44
C ASP A 269 -23.97 5.98 -9.02
N TYR A 270 -22.78 6.36 -8.57
CA TYR A 270 -22.26 6.09 -7.24
C TYR A 270 -22.36 7.31 -6.29
N SER A 271 -23.22 8.30 -6.58
CA SER A 271 -23.47 9.45 -5.69
C SER A 271 -23.88 9.05 -4.27
N ILE A 272 -24.57 7.91 -4.14
CA ILE A 272 -24.97 7.31 -2.86
C ILE A 272 -23.77 6.96 -1.97
N ILE A 273 -22.62 6.59 -2.55
CA ILE A 273 -21.38 6.30 -1.81
C ILE A 273 -20.95 7.53 -1.02
N TYR A 274 -20.96 8.70 -1.64
CA TYR A 274 -20.55 9.95 -0.99
C TYR A 274 -21.54 10.39 0.09
N LYS A 275 -22.85 10.20 -0.15
CA LYS A 275 -23.87 10.47 0.86
C LYS A 275 -23.64 9.64 2.12
N LEU A 276 -23.56 8.31 1.98
CA LEU A 276 -23.37 7.40 3.11
C LEU A 276 -22.01 7.63 3.80
N THR A 277 -20.97 7.95 3.02
CA THR A 277 -19.66 8.33 3.56
C THR A 277 -19.74 9.58 4.42
N SER A 278 -20.50 10.60 4.01
CA SER A 278 -20.67 11.84 4.78
C SER A 278 -21.35 11.63 6.13
N GLU A 279 -22.22 10.63 6.23
CA GLU A 279 -22.90 10.24 7.47
C GLU A 279 -21.96 9.47 8.42
N CYS A 280 -20.96 8.78 7.89
CA CYS A 280 -19.96 8.02 8.66
C CYS A 280 -18.75 8.86 9.09
N VAL A 281 -18.37 9.85 8.28
CA VAL A 281 -17.04 10.50 8.37
C VAL A 281 -16.81 11.20 9.70
N GLY A 282 -17.86 11.75 10.33
CA GLY A 282 -17.76 12.41 11.63
C GLY A 282 -17.26 11.48 12.75
N LYS A 283 -17.82 10.27 12.83
CA LYS A 283 -17.41 9.24 13.80
C LYS A 283 -16.00 8.74 13.51
N TYR A 284 -15.64 8.57 12.25
CA TYR A 284 -14.27 8.22 11.87
C TYR A 284 -13.27 9.32 12.25
N ASP A 285 -13.63 10.60 12.10
CA ASP A 285 -12.79 11.72 12.54
C ASP A 285 -12.63 11.79 14.06
N GLU A 286 -13.64 11.40 14.84
CA GLU A 286 -13.50 11.24 16.28
C GLU A 286 -12.47 10.17 16.64
N ILE A 287 -12.47 9.03 15.93
CA ILE A 287 -11.46 7.97 16.13
C ILE A 287 -10.07 8.51 15.79
N ARG A 288 -9.91 9.20 14.66
CA ARG A 288 -8.62 9.79 14.26
C ARG A 288 -8.10 10.79 15.30
N ARG A 289 -8.97 11.67 15.82
CA ARG A 289 -8.63 12.61 16.89
C ARG A 289 -8.27 11.90 18.19
N PHE A 290 -9.00 10.84 18.55
CA PHE A 290 -8.68 10.02 19.72
C PHE A 290 -7.30 9.38 19.61
N VAL A 291 -6.96 8.79 18.46
CA VAL A 291 -5.64 8.19 18.20
C VAL A 291 -4.54 9.26 18.27
N ASP A 292 -4.71 10.40 17.61
CA ASP A 292 -3.71 11.48 17.65
C ASP A 292 -3.53 12.05 19.06
N GLY A 293 -4.61 12.22 19.82
CA GLY A 293 -4.57 12.70 21.21
C GLY A 293 -3.89 11.74 22.18
N ASN A 294 -3.77 10.45 21.83
CA ASN A 294 -3.11 9.44 22.65
C ASN A 294 -1.75 8.98 22.09
N LYS A 295 -1.21 9.63 21.05
CA LYS A 295 0.04 9.21 20.38
C LYS A 295 1.29 9.18 21.29
N PHE A 296 1.25 9.89 22.41
CA PHE A 296 2.34 9.92 23.40
C PHE A 296 2.13 8.96 24.59
N LYS A 297 1.00 8.24 24.62
CA LYS A 297 0.70 7.22 25.64
C LYS A 297 0.98 5.82 25.09
N ARG A 298 1.10 4.83 25.98
CA ARG A 298 1.34 3.45 25.56
C ARG A 298 0.12 2.94 24.79
N TYR A 299 0.34 2.36 23.61
CA TYR A 299 -0.74 1.85 22.75
C TYR A 299 -1.70 0.89 23.49
N SER A 300 -1.16 0.02 24.35
CA SER A 300 -1.93 -0.93 25.17
C SER A 300 -2.92 -0.26 26.14
N GLU A 301 -2.71 1.00 26.54
CA GLU A 301 -3.59 1.71 27.48
C GLU A 301 -4.89 2.18 26.82
N TRP A 302 -4.90 2.33 25.50
CA TRP A 302 -6.03 2.96 24.79
C TRP A 302 -6.50 2.18 23.55
N LYS A 303 -5.77 1.14 23.11
CA LYS A 303 -6.14 0.24 22.00
C LYS A 303 -7.60 -0.22 22.11
N SER A 304 -8.02 -0.72 23.27
CA SER A 304 -9.38 -1.25 23.44
C SER A 304 -10.48 -0.19 23.33
N GLU A 305 -10.20 1.07 23.64
CA GLU A 305 -11.18 2.14 23.42
C GLU A 305 -11.29 2.50 21.94
N MET A 306 -10.16 2.60 21.23
CA MET A 306 -10.16 2.79 19.78
C MET A 306 -10.93 1.66 19.06
N GLU A 307 -10.73 0.41 19.47
CA GLU A 307 -11.48 -0.76 18.96
C GLU A 307 -12.99 -0.62 19.19
N ARG A 308 -13.41 -0.22 20.40
CA ARG A 308 -14.84 0.04 20.70
C ARG A 308 -15.42 1.19 19.88
N MET A 309 -14.66 2.26 19.65
CA MET A 309 -15.10 3.36 18.79
C MET A 309 -15.29 2.90 17.34
N PHE A 310 -14.36 2.10 16.81
CA PHE A 310 -14.50 1.50 15.48
C PHE A 310 -15.67 0.52 15.39
N GLN A 311 -15.89 -0.30 16.41
CA GLN A 311 -17.03 -1.21 16.47
C GLN A 311 -18.35 -0.43 16.38
N ARG A 312 -18.48 0.68 17.12
CA ARG A 312 -19.64 1.58 17.01
C ARG A 312 -19.80 2.12 15.59
N LEU A 313 -18.73 2.59 14.96
CA LEU A 313 -18.76 3.05 13.56
C LEU A 313 -19.27 1.95 12.61
N ARG A 314 -18.81 0.70 12.76
CA ARG A 314 -19.23 -0.42 11.90
C ARG A 314 -20.68 -0.85 12.10
N MET A 315 -21.27 -0.54 13.26
CA MET A 315 -22.67 -0.84 13.57
C MET A 315 -23.64 0.23 13.07
N GLU A 316 -23.15 1.34 12.53
CA GLU A 316 -24.01 2.35 11.94
C GLU A 316 -24.71 1.83 10.68
N ASP A 317 -26.01 2.09 10.57
CA ASP A 317 -26.79 1.71 9.40
C ASP A 317 -26.17 2.26 8.11
N SER A 318 -25.66 3.49 8.13
CA SER A 318 -24.99 4.12 6.98
C SER A 318 -23.69 3.41 6.60
N TYR A 319 -22.92 2.89 7.57
CA TYR A 319 -21.70 2.13 7.31
C TYR A 319 -22.03 0.75 6.71
N ILE A 320 -23.06 0.09 7.26
CA ILE A 320 -23.54 -1.22 6.76
C ILE A 320 -24.08 -1.06 5.33
N MET A 321 -24.91 -0.05 5.08
CA MET A 321 -25.42 0.28 3.75
C MET A 321 -24.28 0.61 2.78
N LEU A 322 -23.29 1.39 3.21
CA LEU A 322 -22.13 1.75 2.40
C LEU A 322 -21.38 0.49 1.95
N ARG A 323 -21.07 -0.41 2.89
CA ARG A 323 -20.44 -1.70 2.59
C ARG A 323 -21.26 -2.51 1.58
N ASN A 324 -22.59 -2.57 1.73
CA ASN A 324 -23.46 -3.34 0.83
C ASN A 324 -23.48 -2.76 -0.58
N VAL A 325 -23.58 -1.43 -0.74
CA VAL A 325 -23.52 -0.78 -2.06
C VAL A 325 -22.18 -1.05 -2.73
N MET A 326 -21.07 -0.90 -1.98
CA MET A 326 -19.73 -1.17 -2.51
C MET A 326 -19.56 -2.63 -2.94
N SER A 327 -20.11 -3.55 -2.15
CA SER A 327 -20.09 -4.98 -2.46
C SER A 327 -20.83 -5.27 -3.78
N SER A 328 -22.04 -4.72 -3.95
CA SER A 328 -22.81 -4.86 -5.19
C SER A 328 -22.09 -4.25 -6.41
N LEU A 329 -21.40 -3.12 -6.25
CA LEU A 329 -20.60 -2.53 -7.33
C LEU A 329 -19.45 -3.45 -7.77
N LEU A 330 -18.83 -4.18 -6.84
CA LEU A 330 -17.73 -5.09 -7.14
C LEU A 330 -18.16 -6.35 -7.92
N GLU A 331 -19.41 -6.79 -7.80
CA GLU A 331 -19.92 -7.98 -8.51
C GLU A 331 -19.76 -7.88 -10.03
N ASN A 332 -19.94 -6.66 -10.57
CA ASN A 332 -19.90 -6.38 -12.00
C ASN A 332 -18.72 -5.48 -12.39
N SER A 333 -17.72 -5.33 -11.51
CA SER A 333 -16.54 -4.51 -11.81
C SER A 333 -15.38 -5.35 -12.32
N ASP A 334 -14.57 -4.73 -13.18
CA ASP A 334 -13.19 -5.16 -13.38
C ASP A 334 -12.29 -4.60 -12.27
N LEU A 335 -11.08 -5.14 -12.13
CA LEU A 335 -10.11 -4.70 -11.13
C LEU A 335 -8.76 -4.42 -11.80
N LYS A 336 -8.21 -3.22 -11.58
CA LYS A 336 -6.86 -2.86 -12.02
C LYS A 336 -5.93 -2.69 -10.83
N VAL A 337 -4.94 -3.56 -10.70
CA VAL A 337 -3.87 -3.42 -9.70
C VAL A 337 -2.91 -2.32 -10.18
N HIS A 338 -2.50 -1.42 -9.29
CA HIS A 338 -1.62 -0.31 -9.73
C HIS A 338 -0.39 -0.05 -8.87
N GLU A 339 -0.36 -0.53 -7.62
CA GLU A 339 0.75 -0.29 -6.70
C GLU A 339 0.87 -1.45 -5.71
N ALA A 340 2.10 -1.71 -5.26
CA ALA A 340 2.41 -2.66 -4.20
C ALA A 340 3.16 -1.95 -3.08
N ASN A 341 2.86 -2.30 -1.84
CA ASN A 341 3.45 -1.68 -0.65
C ASN A 341 3.86 -2.75 0.36
N SER A 342 5.12 -2.77 0.76
CA SER A 342 5.65 -3.60 1.85
C SER A 342 5.21 -3.12 3.23
N ARG A 343 4.96 -1.80 3.35
CA ARG A 343 4.42 -1.17 4.56
C ARG A 343 3.01 -0.66 4.34
N PHE A 344 2.12 -1.04 5.25
CA PHE A 344 0.72 -0.63 5.30
C PHE A 344 0.28 -0.46 6.76
N ASP A 345 -0.73 0.40 6.96
CA ASP A 345 -1.40 0.58 8.25
C ASP A 345 -2.34 -0.60 8.51
N TYR A 346 -2.34 -1.08 9.74
CA TYR A 346 -3.28 -2.11 10.15
C TYR A 346 -3.80 -1.98 11.57
N ALA A 347 -3.03 -1.43 12.52
CA ALA A 347 -3.43 -1.36 13.91
C ALA A 347 -4.65 -0.45 14.12
N MET A 348 -4.77 0.64 13.34
CA MET A 348 -5.93 1.52 13.37
C MET A 348 -7.00 1.12 12.35
N ASN A 349 -6.68 1.08 11.05
CA ASN A 349 -7.74 0.99 10.04
C ASN A 349 -8.02 -0.46 9.63
N THR A 350 -7.02 -1.16 9.10
CA THR A 350 -7.25 -2.47 8.47
C THR A 350 -7.85 -3.47 9.45
N ARG A 351 -7.24 -3.66 10.62
CA ARG A 351 -7.75 -4.60 11.65
C ARG A 351 -9.16 -4.28 12.07
N ASN A 352 -9.44 -3.01 12.34
CA ASN A 352 -10.74 -2.62 12.88
C ASN A 352 -11.85 -2.59 11.82
N ALA A 353 -11.52 -2.35 10.56
CA ALA A 353 -12.47 -2.42 9.45
C ALA A 353 -12.83 -3.88 9.11
N THR A 354 -11.82 -4.76 8.99
CA THR A 354 -12.01 -6.14 8.53
C THR A 354 -12.24 -7.15 9.65
N GLY A 355 -11.81 -6.86 10.87
CA GLY A 355 -11.73 -7.84 11.96
C GLY A 355 -10.54 -8.80 11.86
N VAL A 356 -9.69 -8.67 10.84
CA VAL A 356 -8.50 -9.52 10.63
C VAL A 356 -7.25 -8.74 11.01
N ASN A 357 -6.37 -9.32 11.83
CA ASN A 357 -5.17 -8.66 12.34
C ASN A 357 -3.89 -9.06 11.57
N PRO A 358 -3.31 -8.21 10.71
CA PRO A 358 -2.06 -8.52 10.01
C PRO A 358 -0.85 -8.78 10.92
N ALA A 359 -0.84 -8.30 12.17
CA ALA A 359 0.19 -8.65 13.14
C ALA A 359 0.23 -10.16 13.43
N GLU A 360 -0.93 -10.83 13.48
CA GLU A 360 -0.99 -12.28 13.68
C GLU A 360 -0.32 -13.03 12.52
N LYS A 361 -0.51 -12.56 11.28
CA LYS A 361 0.13 -13.17 10.11
C LYS A 361 1.63 -12.95 10.11
N TYR A 362 2.14 -11.78 10.52
CA TYR A 362 3.58 -11.60 10.73
C TYR A 362 4.14 -12.60 11.75
N VAL A 363 3.43 -12.84 12.85
CA VAL A 363 3.83 -13.83 13.87
C VAL A 363 3.78 -15.26 13.31
N ASP A 364 2.75 -15.63 12.54
CA ASP A 364 2.68 -16.94 11.87
C ASP A 364 3.89 -17.17 10.97
N LEU A 365 4.23 -16.19 10.12
CA LEU A 365 5.37 -16.28 9.22
C LEU A 365 6.70 -16.42 9.98
N CYS A 366 6.85 -15.71 11.11
CA CYS A 366 8.01 -15.88 11.96
C CYS A 366 8.07 -17.28 12.59
N LEU A 367 6.97 -17.80 13.12
CA LEU A 367 6.92 -19.13 13.74
C LEU A 367 7.20 -20.23 12.72
N ASP A 368 6.64 -20.15 11.51
CA ASP A 368 6.94 -21.08 10.43
C ASP A 368 8.43 -21.02 10.05
N ALA A 369 8.99 -19.83 9.87
CA ALA A 369 10.41 -19.67 9.57
C ALA A 369 11.32 -20.25 10.66
N LEU A 370 11.00 -20.01 11.93
CA LEU A 370 11.80 -20.52 13.07
C LEU A 370 11.78 -22.05 13.16
N ASN A 371 10.70 -22.72 12.77
CA ASN A 371 10.65 -24.19 12.72
C ASN A 371 11.54 -24.79 11.63
N ASN A 372 12.02 -23.96 10.69
CA ASN A 372 12.81 -24.38 9.54
C ASN A 372 14.26 -23.86 9.58
N CYS A 373 14.67 -23.23 10.69
CA CYS A 373 15.99 -22.62 10.86
C CYS A 373 16.97 -23.50 11.63
#